data_AF-A0A015IJC4-F1
#
_entry.id   AF-A0A015IJC4-F1
#
_cell.length_a   1.000
_cell.length_b   1.000
_cell.length_c   1.000
_cell.angle_alpha   90.00
_cell.angle_beta   90.00
_cell.angle_gamma   90.00
#
_symmetry.space_group_name_H-M   'P 1'
#
loop_
_entity.id
_entity.type
_entity.pdbx_description
1 polymer ?
#
loop_
_entity_poly.entity_id
_entity_poly.type
_entity_poly.pdbx_seq_one_letter_code
_entity_poly.pdbx_strand_id
1 'polypeptide(L)'
;MKMKHNKEKKLKYVKFENKWYEAKRFKGKWDDVKYFTNKEAILLNLEEKTEKELLRKLGRKNKPQVVIIDGPDGTGKSTVVENMIKRLEEKDDLKIIFNKFKRRRNDDSRFKEPLKEYEWLFRKQVVEEINRRIVEFTDEDIIILDKSPYCEYFYQKTKSFDRGYITPYGNHKMEKEIFKYKDIIDNAVIIFLENKECWNNYIGRETKKSNEGHKTSYETLNEEEYMDMVKMFKEHQNIYENKGKYKRIRIKNDDKSWKKVYKRVEKLLEK
;
A
#
# COMPACT_ATOMS: atom_id res chain seq x y z
N MET A 1 13.83 -21.81 -14.39
CA MET A 1 14.70 -21.85 -13.20
C MET A 1 13.85 -21.54 -11.97
N LYS A 2 13.57 -22.52 -11.10
CA LYS A 2 12.77 -22.28 -9.88
C LYS A 2 13.64 -21.54 -8.87
N MET A 3 13.38 -20.25 -8.62
CA MET A 3 13.98 -19.55 -7.49
C MET A 3 13.57 -20.27 -6.20
N LYS A 4 14.50 -20.98 -5.56
CA LYS A 4 14.33 -21.42 -4.17
C LYS A 4 14.24 -20.15 -3.32
N HIS A 5 13.02 -19.70 -3.01
CA HIS A 5 12.80 -18.74 -1.94
C HIS A 5 13.27 -19.39 -0.64
N ASN A 6 14.49 -19.08 -0.21
CA ASN A 6 14.92 -19.36 1.14
C ASN A 6 14.01 -18.51 2.03
N LYS A 7 12.91 -19.09 2.52
CA LYS A 7 11.95 -18.36 3.35
C LYS A 7 12.71 -17.92 4.60
N GLU A 8 13.03 -16.63 4.69
CA GLU A 8 13.62 -16.05 5.89
C GLU A 8 12.79 -16.48 7.10
N LYS A 9 13.48 -16.97 8.14
CA LYS A 9 12.84 -17.47 9.34
C LYS A 9 12.08 -16.33 10.00
N LYS A 10 10.76 -16.48 10.15
CA LYS A 10 9.95 -15.53 10.92
C LYS A 10 10.18 -15.73 12.42
N LEU A 11 10.36 -14.63 13.14
CA LEU A 11 10.52 -14.58 14.60
C LEU A 11 9.21 -14.11 15.24
N LYS A 12 9.00 -14.53 16.49
CA LYS A 12 7.81 -14.17 17.27
C LYS A 12 8.00 -12.79 17.89
N TYR A 13 7.04 -11.91 17.68
CA TYR A 13 6.94 -10.59 18.30
C TYR A 13 5.62 -10.46 19.06
N VAL A 14 5.62 -9.66 20.11
CA VAL A 14 4.43 -9.35 20.92
C VAL A 14 4.18 -7.84 20.91
N LYS A 15 2.90 -7.46 20.91
CA LYS A 15 2.48 -6.05 20.98
C LYS A 15 2.09 -5.72 22.42
N PHE A 16 2.54 -4.57 22.91
CA PHE A 16 2.15 -4.01 24.19
C PHE A 16 2.16 -2.49 24.09
N GLU A 17 1.08 -1.82 24.49
CA GLU A 17 0.98 -0.34 24.48
C GLU A 17 1.39 0.28 23.13
N ASN A 18 0.90 -0.32 22.03
CA ASN A 18 1.17 0.11 20.66
C ASN A 18 2.65 0.00 20.20
N LYS A 19 3.51 -0.70 20.96
CA LYS A 19 4.88 -1.05 20.55
C LYS A 19 5.04 -2.55 20.36
N TRP A 20 5.94 -2.92 19.47
CA TRP A 20 6.29 -4.32 19.18
C TRP A 20 7.64 -4.68 19.82
N TYR A 21 7.68 -5.85 20.45
CA TYR A 21 8.82 -6.35 21.21
C TYR A 21 9.20 -7.75 20.70
N GLU A 22 10.50 -8.08 20.70
CA GLU A 22 10.92 -9.46 20.47
C GLU A 22 10.44 -10.35 21.62
N ALA A 23 9.63 -11.36 21.31
CA ALA A 23 8.88 -12.12 22.33
C ALA A 23 9.77 -12.79 23.39
N LYS A 24 10.99 -13.18 23.02
CA LYS A 24 11.94 -13.86 23.93
C LYS A 24 12.34 -13.01 25.15
N ARG A 25 12.18 -11.70 25.06
CA ARG A 25 12.65 -10.74 26.07
C ARG A 25 11.52 -10.01 26.78
N PHE A 26 10.30 -10.16 26.29
CA PHE A 26 9.14 -9.52 26.87
C PHE A 26 8.65 -10.32 28.08
N LYS A 27 8.50 -9.64 29.22
CA LYS A 27 7.89 -10.19 30.42
C LYS A 27 6.65 -9.37 30.74
N GLY A 28 5.49 -9.99 30.77
CA GLY A 28 4.22 -9.31 31.07
C GLY A 28 3.07 -9.82 30.21
N LYS A 29 1.92 -9.17 30.36
CA LYS A 29 0.76 -9.36 29.47
C LYS A 29 1.00 -8.61 28.16
N TRP A 30 0.48 -9.15 27.07
CA TRP A 30 0.58 -8.56 25.73
C TRP A 30 -0.81 -8.47 25.11
N ASP A 31 -0.95 -7.53 24.18
CA ASP A 31 -2.19 -7.24 23.46
C ASP A 31 -2.35 -8.16 22.23
N ASP A 32 -1.25 -8.46 21.53
CA ASP A 32 -1.23 -9.23 20.29
C ASP A 32 0.10 -9.99 20.12
N VAL A 33 0.12 -11.02 19.27
CA VAL A 33 1.28 -11.85 18.94
C VAL A 33 1.30 -12.17 17.45
N LYS A 34 2.42 -11.85 16.79
CA LYS A 34 2.61 -12.11 15.35
C LYS A 34 4.02 -12.61 15.03
N TYR A 35 4.19 -13.08 13.81
CA TYR A 35 5.45 -13.60 13.30
C TYR A 35 5.92 -12.77 12.11
N PHE A 36 7.14 -12.26 12.19
CA PHE A 36 7.72 -11.37 11.18
C PHE A 36 9.13 -11.81 10.80
N THR A 37 9.52 -11.66 9.53
CA THR A 37 10.94 -11.68 9.14
C THR A 37 11.63 -10.43 9.70
N ASN A 38 12.97 -10.40 9.66
CA ASN A 38 13.70 -9.21 10.07
C ASN A 38 13.34 -7.99 9.20
N LYS A 39 13.14 -8.18 7.89
CA LYS A 39 12.72 -7.13 6.96
C LYS A 39 11.30 -6.62 7.22
N GLU A 40 10.38 -7.50 7.61
CA GLU A 40 9.03 -7.08 8.01
C GLU A 40 9.07 -6.36 9.37
N ALA A 41 9.79 -6.92 10.34
CA ALA A 41 9.80 -6.42 11.70
C ALA A 41 10.40 -5.00 11.82
N ILE A 42 11.41 -4.67 11.02
CA ILE A 42 12.06 -3.35 11.08
C ILE A 42 11.11 -2.21 10.69
N LEU A 43 10.03 -2.51 9.97
CA LEU A 43 9.02 -1.51 9.58
C LEU A 43 7.94 -1.28 10.66
N LEU A 44 7.88 -2.12 11.71
CA LEU A 44 6.92 -1.99 12.82
C LEU A 44 7.29 -0.85 13.76
N ASN A 45 6.35 -0.37 14.56
CA ASN A 45 6.65 0.50 15.70
C ASN A 45 7.31 -0.32 16.83
N LEU A 46 8.64 -0.48 16.78
CA LEU A 46 9.40 -1.33 17.71
C LEU A 46 9.76 -0.59 19.00
N GLU A 47 9.96 -1.34 20.07
CA GLU A 47 10.67 -0.84 21.23
C GLU A 47 12.16 -0.60 20.90
N GLU A 48 12.75 0.41 21.54
CA GLU A 48 14.06 0.96 21.18
C GLU A 48 15.20 -0.07 21.20
N LYS A 49 15.28 -0.92 22.22
CA LYS A 49 16.30 -1.99 22.30
C LYS A 49 16.09 -3.04 21.23
N THR A 50 14.83 -3.41 20.96
CA THR A 50 14.46 -4.33 19.89
C THR A 50 14.85 -3.77 18.52
N GLU A 51 14.60 -2.48 18.29
CA GLU A 51 14.97 -1.78 17.05
C GLU A 51 16.49 -1.71 16.85
N LYS A 52 17.23 -1.24 17.86
CA LYS A 52 18.71 -1.15 17.82
C LYS A 52 19.36 -2.48 17.48
N GLU A 53 18.88 -3.58 18.06
CA GLU A 53 19.40 -4.90 17.75
C GLU A 53 19.06 -5.35 16.33
N LEU A 54 17.84 -5.08 15.88
CA LEU A 54 17.41 -5.46 14.54
C LEU A 54 18.18 -4.68 13.47
N LEU A 55 18.41 -3.38 13.69
CA LEU A 55 19.28 -2.54 12.86
C LEU A 55 20.69 -3.12 12.76
N ARG A 56 21.29 -3.49 13.89
CA ARG A 56 22.61 -4.16 13.90
C ARG A 56 22.61 -5.48 13.13
N LYS A 57 21.58 -6.32 13.29
CA LYS A 57 21.45 -7.59 12.56
C LYS A 57 21.31 -7.37 11.05
N LEU A 58 20.67 -6.28 10.64
CA LEU A 58 20.48 -5.91 9.23
C LEU A 58 21.65 -5.09 8.66
N GLY A 59 22.66 -4.74 9.46
CA GLY A 59 23.76 -3.89 9.02
C GLY A 59 23.33 -2.45 8.68
N ARG A 60 22.27 -1.95 9.31
CA ARG A 60 21.68 -0.63 9.02
C ARG A 60 21.92 0.35 10.16
N LYS A 61 22.15 1.61 9.81
CA LYS A 61 22.21 2.72 10.79
C LYS A 61 20.82 3.22 11.17
N ASN A 62 19.95 3.34 10.17
CA ASN A 62 18.62 3.91 10.30
C ASN A 62 17.54 2.93 9.84
N LYS A 63 16.36 3.11 10.44
CA LYS A 63 15.16 2.36 10.10
C LYS A 63 14.49 2.92 8.84
N PRO A 64 14.18 2.08 7.85
CA PRO A 64 13.45 2.50 6.67
C PRO A 64 12.05 3.01 7.01
N GLN A 65 11.61 4.05 6.31
CA GLN A 65 10.28 4.64 6.44
C GLN A 65 9.39 4.26 5.25
N VAL A 66 8.15 3.89 5.54
CA VAL A 66 7.15 3.62 4.50
C VAL A 66 6.32 4.88 4.28
N VAL A 67 6.23 5.31 3.02
CA VAL A 67 5.39 6.43 2.58
C VAL A 67 4.37 5.91 1.58
N ILE A 68 3.09 6.09 1.87
CA ILE A 68 1.99 5.65 1.02
C ILE A 68 1.24 6.88 0.52
N ILE A 69 1.23 7.05 -0.80
CA ILE A 69 0.40 8.03 -1.50
C ILE A 69 -0.83 7.29 -2.02
N ASP A 70 -1.99 7.53 -1.41
CA ASP A 70 -3.23 6.80 -1.72
C ASP A 70 -4.33 7.74 -2.24
N GLY A 71 -5.41 7.16 -2.74
CA GLY A 71 -6.58 7.86 -3.27
C GLY A 71 -7.21 7.13 -4.46
N PRO A 72 -8.41 7.55 -4.90
CA PRO A 72 -9.10 6.99 -6.06
C PRO A 72 -8.24 6.98 -7.33
N ASP A 73 -8.58 6.14 -8.30
CA ASP A 73 -7.88 6.11 -9.58
C ASP A 73 -8.12 7.40 -10.36
N GLY A 74 -7.09 7.98 -10.97
CA GLY A 74 -7.22 9.29 -11.65
C GLY A 74 -6.94 10.52 -10.76
N THR A 75 -6.63 10.35 -9.46
CA THR A 75 -6.28 11.49 -8.61
C THR A 75 -4.92 12.13 -8.92
N GLY A 76 -4.00 11.43 -9.57
CA GLY A 76 -2.65 11.94 -9.89
C GLY A 76 -1.51 11.38 -9.02
N LYS A 77 -1.74 10.26 -8.33
CA LYS A 77 -0.76 9.61 -7.42
C LYS A 77 0.61 9.40 -8.06
N SER A 78 0.66 8.75 -9.22
CA SER A 78 1.93 8.41 -9.88
C SER A 78 2.73 9.66 -10.25
N THR A 79 2.09 10.71 -10.76
CA THR A 79 2.73 12.00 -11.06
C THR A 79 3.32 12.67 -9.80
N VAL A 80 2.57 12.64 -8.69
CA VAL A 80 3.06 13.18 -7.42
C VAL A 80 4.27 12.39 -6.92
N VAL A 81 4.20 11.06 -6.94
CA VAL A 81 5.29 10.17 -6.49
C VAL A 81 6.54 10.38 -7.33
N GLU A 82 6.42 10.41 -8.66
CA GLU A 82 7.57 10.57 -9.55
C GLU A 82 8.29 11.90 -9.35
N ASN A 83 7.54 12.99 -9.15
CA ASN A 83 8.15 14.29 -8.84
C ASN A 83 8.76 14.33 -7.42
N MET A 84 8.16 13.62 -6.47
CA MET A 84 8.66 13.54 -5.10
C MET A 84 9.98 12.76 -5.01
N ILE A 85 10.09 11.63 -5.72
CA ILE A 85 11.30 10.81 -5.79
C ILE A 85 12.47 11.63 -6.32
N LYS A 86 12.29 12.27 -7.49
CA LYS A 86 13.32 13.13 -8.10
C LYS A 86 13.85 14.15 -7.09
N ARG A 87 12.96 14.77 -6.31
CA ARG A 87 13.36 15.79 -5.33
C ARG A 87 14.09 15.23 -4.11
N LEU A 88 13.65 14.09 -3.57
CA LEU A 88 14.27 13.44 -2.41
C LEU A 88 15.67 12.92 -2.76
N GLU A 89 15.85 12.34 -3.96
CA GLU A 89 17.15 11.87 -4.44
C GLU A 89 18.12 13.05 -4.66
N GLU A 90 17.67 14.16 -5.24
CA GLU A 90 18.51 15.34 -5.52
C GLU A 90 18.97 16.08 -4.26
N LYS A 91 18.14 16.14 -3.22
CA LYS A 91 18.33 17.08 -2.10
C LYS A 91 18.83 16.40 -0.83
N ASP A 92 18.41 15.16 -0.58
CA ASP A 92 18.50 14.57 0.75
C ASP A 92 19.43 13.32 0.79
N ASP A 93 20.06 12.94 -0.33
CA ASP A 93 20.95 11.77 -0.49
C ASP A 93 20.34 10.46 0.07
N LEU A 94 19.01 10.36 0.01
CA LEU A 94 18.26 9.22 0.51
C LEU A 94 18.11 8.16 -0.57
N LYS A 95 18.33 6.89 -0.22
CA LYS A 95 18.04 5.77 -1.10
C LYS A 95 16.55 5.48 -1.07
N ILE A 96 15.92 5.44 -2.24
CA ILE A 96 14.47 5.30 -2.36
C ILE A 96 14.14 4.10 -3.22
N ILE A 97 13.15 3.32 -2.80
CA ILE A 97 12.53 2.29 -3.63
C ILE A 97 11.07 2.62 -3.90
N PHE A 98 10.71 2.57 -5.19
CA PHE A 98 9.33 2.68 -5.66
C PHE A 98 8.97 1.46 -6.51
N ASN A 99 8.60 0.38 -5.82
CA ASN A 99 8.21 -0.87 -6.45
C ASN A 99 6.88 -0.71 -7.21
N LYS A 100 6.89 -1.03 -8.51
CA LYS A 100 5.72 -0.98 -9.41
C LYS A 100 5.17 -2.37 -9.75
N PHE A 101 5.38 -3.38 -8.89
CA PHE A 101 4.92 -4.76 -9.14
C PHE A 101 3.42 -4.84 -9.41
N LYS A 102 3.02 -5.61 -10.41
CA LYS A 102 1.63 -5.66 -10.89
C LYS A 102 1.24 -7.10 -11.19
N ARG A 103 -0.01 -7.43 -10.91
CA ARG A 103 -0.68 -8.64 -11.35
C ARG A 103 -1.67 -8.32 -12.47
N ARG A 104 -1.55 -8.98 -13.62
CA ARG A 104 -2.51 -8.87 -14.74
C ARG A 104 -3.29 -10.17 -14.88
N ARG A 105 -4.51 -10.09 -15.42
CA ARG A 105 -5.34 -11.27 -15.68
C ARG A 105 -4.64 -12.26 -16.62
N ASN A 106 -4.02 -11.74 -17.67
CA ASN A 106 -3.36 -12.56 -18.70
C ASN A 106 -2.11 -13.31 -18.22
N ASP A 107 -1.62 -13.02 -17.01
CA ASP A 107 -0.47 -13.71 -16.44
C ASP A 107 -0.81 -15.15 -15.99
N ASP A 108 -2.09 -15.54 -15.94
CA ASP A 108 -2.55 -16.89 -15.64
C ASP A 108 -3.88 -17.18 -16.34
N SER A 109 -3.95 -18.31 -17.03
CA SER A 109 -5.10 -18.68 -17.85
C SER A 109 -6.41 -18.75 -17.07
N ARG A 110 -6.37 -19.01 -15.76
CA ARG A 110 -7.55 -19.07 -14.88
C ARG A 110 -8.25 -17.73 -14.67
N PHE A 111 -7.56 -16.62 -14.91
CA PHE A 111 -8.07 -15.27 -14.61
C PHE A 111 -8.44 -14.47 -15.85
N LYS A 112 -8.24 -15.02 -17.06
CA LYS A 112 -8.53 -14.34 -18.33
C LYS A 112 -9.94 -13.78 -18.34
N GLU A 113 -10.90 -14.58 -17.89
CA GLU A 113 -12.29 -14.18 -17.68
C GLU A 113 -12.61 -14.08 -16.18
N PRO A 114 -13.47 -13.14 -15.76
CA PRO A 114 -13.89 -12.99 -14.37
C PRO A 114 -14.88 -14.10 -13.97
N LEU A 115 -14.35 -15.25 -13.55
CA LEU A 115 -15.15 -16.40 -13.10
C LEU A 115 -15.29 -16.42 -11.58
N LYS A 116 -16.49 -16.72 -11.07
CA LYS A 116 -16.81 -16.79 -9.63
C LYS A 116 -15.86 -17.70 -8.83
N GLU A 117 -15.34 -18.75 -9.46
CA GLU A 117 -14.38 -19.69 -8.83
C GLU A 117 -13.03 -19.02 -8.52
N TYR A 118 -12.55 -18.15 -9.42
CA TYR A 118 -11.18 -17.65 -9.41
C TYR A 118 -11.03 -16.15 -9.16
N GLU A 119 -12.12 -15.38 -9.22
CA GLU A 119 -12.06 -13.93 -9.13
C GLU A 119 -11.48 -13.44 -7.79
N TRP A 120 -11.88 -14.06 -6.68
CA TRP A 120 -11.32 -13.75 -5.37
C TRP A 120 -9.81 -14.07 -5.30
N LEU A 121 -9.35 -15.10 -6.00
CA LEU A 121 -7.93 -15.48 -6.02
C LEU A 121 -7.12 -14.48 -6.84
N PHE A 122 -7.65 -14.03 -7.98
CA PHE A 122 -7.02 -12.98 -8.78
C PHE A 122 -6.87 -11.68 -7.98
N ARG A 123 -7.95 -11.19 -7.37
CA ARG A 123 -7.93 -9.98 -6.54
C ARG A 123 -7.01 -10.12 -5.34
N LYS A 124 -7.00 -11.28 -4.67
CA LYS A 124 -6.02 -11.61 -3.62
C LYS A 124 -4.58 -11.48 -4.12
N GLN A 125 -4.26 -12.01 -5.31
CA GLN A 125 -2.91 -11.90 -5.89
C GLN A 125 -2.54 -10.46 -6.25
N VAL A 126 -3.50 -9.63 -6.67
CA VAL A 126 -3.27 -8.18 -6.84
C VAL A 126 -2.84 -7.56 -5.51
N VAL A 127 -3.53 -7.89 -4.40
CA VAL A 127 -3.17 -7.42 -3.06
C VAL A 127 -1.80 -7.96 -2.61
N GLU A 128 -1.48 -9.23 -2.90
CA GLU A 128 -0.16 -9.82 -2.63
C GLU A 128 0.95 -9.02 -3.33
N GLU A 129 0.77 -8.64 -4.60
CA GLU A 129 1.74 -7.80 -5.32
C GLU A 129 1.89 -6.42 -4.69
N ILE A 130 0.81 -5.80 -4.20
CA ILE A 130 0.89 -4.52 -3.48
C ILE A 130 1.64 -4.70 -2.15
N ASN A 131 1.34 -5.77 -1.40
CA ASN A 131 2.02 -6.11 -0.16
C ASN A 131 3.53 -6.32 -0.37
N ARG A 132 3.94 -6.97 -1.47
CA ARG A 132 5.35 -7.16 -1.83
C ARG A 132 6.08 -5.83 -1.98
N ARG A 133 5.42 -4.78 -2.48
CA ARG A 133 6.03 -3.44 -2.61
C ARG A 133 6.48 -2.85 -1.27
N ILE A 134 5.86 -3.24 -0.16
CA ILE A 134 6.19 -2.79 1.20
C ILE A 134 7.45 -3.50 1.73
N VAL A 135 7.62 -4.80 1.43
CA VAL A 135 8.58 -5.67 2.12
C VAL A 135 9.76 -6.13 1.26
N GLU A 136 9.70 -5.92 -0.05
CA GLU A 136 10.80 -6.18 -0.98
C GLU A 136 11.67 -4.93 -1.16
N PHE A 137 12.63 -4.78 -0.25
CA PHE A 137 13.65 -3.73 -0.27
C PHE A 137 14.99 -4.30 0.24
N THR A 138 16.08 -3.57 0.02
CA THR A 138 17.44 -3.90 0.46
C THR A 138 17.91 -2.91 1.52
N ASP A 139 18.55 -1.84 1.10
CA ASP A 139 19.26 -0.84 1.89
C ASP A 139 18.62 0.55 1.78
N GLU A 140 17.47 0.66 1.12
CA GLU A 140 16.77 1.93 0.92
C GLU A 140 16.23 2.51 2.22
N ASP A 141 16.31 3.83 2.36
CA ASP A 141 15.85 4.60 3.51
C ASP A 141 14.35 4.88 3.45
N ILE A 142 13.79 5.01 2.25
CA ILE A 142 12.36 5.27 2.04
C ILE A 142 11.78 4.26 1.06
N ILE A 143 10.66 3.66 1.45
CA ILE A 143 9.83 2.77 0.63
C ILE A 143 8.57 3.54 0.26
N ILE A 144 8.40 3.89 -1.01
CA ILE A 144 7.25 4.66 -1.50
C ILE A 144 6.27 3.74 -2.22
N LEU A 145 4.99 3.90 -1.93
CA LEU A 145 3.88 3.25 -2.63
C LEU A 145 2.90 4.29 -3.18
N ASP A 146 2.39 4.07 -4.38
CA ASP A 146 1.33 4.87 -5.00
C ASP A 146 -0.09 4.29 -4.83
N LYS A 147 -0.20 3.28 -3.95
CA LYS A 147 -1.44 2.58 -3.57
C LYS A 147 -1.14 1.67 -2.37
N SER A 148 -2.06 1.59 -1.40
CA SER A 148 -1.98 0.62 -0.31
C SER A 148 -2.79 -0.65 -0.61
N PRO A 149 -2.56 -1.76 0.10
CA PRO A 149 -3.43 -2.94 0.06
C PRO A 149 -4.90 -2.64 0.37
N TYR A 150 -5.18 -1.57 1.12
CA TYR A 150 -6.54 -1.18 1.52
C TYR A 150 -7.38 -0.64 0.36
N CYS A 151 -6.78 -0.37 -0.81
CA CYS A 151 -7.56 -0.04 -2.00
C CYS A 151 -8.60 -1.11 -2.31
N GLU A 152 -8.26 -2.39 -2.11
CA GLU A 152 -9.16 -3.52 -2.33
C GLU A 152 -10.32 -3.52 -1.33
N TYR A 153 -10.06 -3.14 -0.08
CA TYR A 153 -11.12 -2.94 0.91
C TYR A 153 -12.10 -1.83 0.47
N PHE A 154 -11.60 -0.70 -0.02
CA PHE A 154 -12.46 0.38 -0.52
C PHE A 154 -13.28 -0.06 -1.74
N TYR A 155 -12.66 -0.80 -2.68
CA TYR A 155 -13.38 -1.37 -3.82
C TYR A 155 -14.47 -2.35 -3.35
N GLN A 156 -14.22 -3.20 -2.37
CA GLN A 156 -15.22 -4.12 -1.80
C GLN A 156 -16.41 -3.41 -1.13
N LYS A 157 -16.25 -2.15 -0.71
CA LYS A 157 -17.36 -1.33 -0.19
C LYS A 157 -18.19 -0.66 -1.28
N THR A 158 -17.68 -0.64 -2.51
CA THR A 158 -18.34 0.04 -3.64
C THR A 158 -19.26 -0.94 -4.35
N LYS A 159 -20.55 -0.62 -4.46
CA LYS A 159 -21.54 -1.57 -5.02
C LYS A 159 -21.26 -1.94 -6.47
N SER A 160 -20.80 -0.98 -7.27
CA SER A 160 -20.42 -1.18 -8.68
C SER A 160 -19.22 -2.13 -8.87
N PHE A 161 -18.47 -2.41 -7.80
CA PHE A 161 -17.41 -3.41 -7.78
C PHE A 161 -17.88 -4.77 -7.23
N ASP A 162 -19.06 -4.84 -6.62
CA ASP A 162 -19.70 -6.11 -6.28
C ASP A 162 -20.44 -6.66 -7.50
N ARG A 163 -19.71 -7.48 -8.26
CA ARG A 163 -20.21 -8.13 -9.47
C ARG A 163 -20.74 -9.55 -9.20
N GLY A 164 -21.00 -9.90 -7.94
CA GLY A 164 -21.49 -11.23 -7.55
C GLY A 164 -20.48 -12.38 -7.71
N TYR A 165 -19.22 -12.07 -8.02
CA TYR A 165 -18.17 -13.06 -8.24
C TYR A 165 -17.44 -13.48 -6.96
N ILE A 166 -17.56 -12.72 -5.87
CA ILE A 166 -16.81 -12.98 -4.64
C ILE A 166 -17.69 -13.75 -3.66
N THR A 167 -17.25 -14.96 -3.29
CA THR A 167 -17.90 -15.75 -2.24
C THR A 167 -17.50 -15.24 -0.84
N PRO A 168 -18.29 -15.49 0.22
CA PRO A 168 -17.91 -15.15 1.59
C PRO A 168 -16.55 -15.73 2.01
N TYR A 169 -16.27 -16.98 1.59
CA TYR A 169 -14.96 -17.61 1.80
C TYR A 169 -13.84 -16.87 1.07
N GLY A 170 -14.05 -16.50 -0.19
CA GLY A 170 -13.12 -15.70 -0.97
C GLY A 170 -12.84 -14.34 -0.32
N ASN A 171 -13.90 -13.66 0.17
CA ASN A 171 -13.79 -12.39 0.87
C ASN A 171 -12.92 -12.51 2.13
N HIS A 172 -13.17 -13.51 2.99
CA HIS A 172 -12.37 -13.78 4.18
C HIS A 172 -10.88 -14.01 3.86
N LYS A 173 -10.57 -14.73 2.77
CA LYS A 173 -9.18 -14.95 2.35
C LYS A 173 -8.52 -13.68 1.82
N MET A 174 -9.26 -12.82 1.14
CA MET A 174 -8.77 -11.52 0.69
C MET A 174 -8.54 -10.59 1.87
N GLU A 175 -9.49 -10.46 2.80
CA GLU A 175 -9.36 -9.61 3.99
C GLU A 175 -8.09 -9.93 4.80
N LYS A 176 -7.80 -11.22 4.99
CA LYS A 176 -6.54 -11.64 5.65
C LYS A 176 -5.29 -11.11 4.94
N GLU A 177 -5.30 -11.02 3.62
CA GLU A 177 -4.17 -10.50 2.85
C GLU A 177 -4.16 -8.97 2.83
N ILE A 178 -5.32 -8.32 2.72
CA ILE A 178 -5.48 -6.85 2.78
C ILE A 178 -4.92 -6.30 4.09
N PHE A 179 -5.23 -6.95 5.21
CA PHE A 179 -4.81 -6.51 6.55
C PHE A 179 -3.52 -7.14 7.06
N LYS A 180 -2.84 -7.95 6.24
CA LYS A 180 -1.64 -8.69 6.63
C LYS A 180 -0.54 -7.82 7.22
N TYR A 181 -0.34 -6.63 6.66
CA TYR A 181 0.67 -5.68 7.10
C TYR A 181 0.07 -4.44 7.78
N LYS A 182 -1.10 -4.59 8.42
CA LYS A 182 -1.76 -3.50 9.14
C LYS A 182 -0.82 -2.77 10.10
N ASP A 183 -0.06 -3.49 10.93
CA ASP A 183 0.85 -2.86 11.91
C ASP A 183 2.03 -2.11 11.27
N ILE A 184 2.40 -2.45 10.03
CA ILE A 184 3.41 -1.70 9.26
C ILE A 184 2.76 -0.44 8.66
N ILE A 185 1.56 -0.58 8.08
CA ILE A 185 0.80 0.52 7.48
C ILE A 185 0.43 1.56 8.55
N ASP A 186 0.06 1.14 9.75
CA ASP A 186 -0.25 2.05 10.87
C ASP A 186 0.99 2.83 11.36
N ASN A 187 2.19 2.32 11.08
CA ASN A 187 3.45 3.02 11.33
C ASN A 187 3.93 3.87 10.12
N ALA A 188 3.31 3.74 8.95
CA ALA A 188 3.69 4.45 7.74
C ALA A 188 3.20 5.91 7.72
N VAL A 189 3.84 6.73 6.90
CA VAL A 189 3.32 8.05 6.51
C VAL A 189 2.29 7.85 5.42
N ILE A 190 1.04 8.26 5.66
CA ILE A 190 -0.06 8.09 4.72
C ILE A 190 -0.51 9.46 4.21
N ILE A 191 -0.35 9.71 2.91
CA ILE A 191 -0.90 10.88 2.24
C ILE A 191 -2.05 10.43 1.34
N PHE A 192 -3.26 10.85 1.68
CA PHE A 192 -4.43 10.61 0.87
C PHE A 192 -4.72 11.82 -0.04
N LEU A 193 -4.71 11.59 -1.35
CA LEU A 193 -4.91 12.63 -2.35
C LEU A 193 -6.40 12.79 -2.70
N GLU A 194 -6.85 14.03 -2.74
CA GLU A 194 -8.15 14.45 -3.27
C GLU A 194 -7.93 15.31 -4.52
N ASN A 195 -8.64 15.01 -5.61
CA ASN A 195 -8.57 15.80 -6.85
C ASN A 195 -9.97 15.90 -7.47
N LYS A 196 -10.44 17.11 -7.75
CA LYS A 196 -11.77 17.34 -8.34
C LYS A 196 -11.85 16.84 -9.79
N GLU A 197 -10.73 16.85 -10.51
CA GLU A 197 -10.63 16.38 -11.90
C GLU A 197 -10.45 14.86 -12.00
N CYS A 198 -10.62 14.12 -10.91
CA CYS A 198 -10.29 12.69 -10.88
C CYS A 198 -11.13 11.85 -11.86
N TRP A 199 -12.40 12.20 -12.06
CA TRP A 199 -13.26 11.58 -13.08
C TRP A 199 -12.73 11.83 -14.49
N ASN A 200 -12.50 13.10 -14.86
CA ASN A 200 -11.96 13.47 -16.18
C ASN A 200 -10.62 12.77 -16.47
N ASN A 201 -9.76 12.72 -15.46
CA ASN A 201 -8.48 12.01 -15.54
C ASN A 201 -8.66 10.48 -15.70
N TYR A 202 -9.64 9.89 -15.02
CA TYR A 202 -9.96 8.46 -15.12
C TYR A 202 -10.49 8.11 -16.50
N ILE A 203 -11.57 8.76 -16.94
CA ILE A 203 -12.23 8.44 -18.20
C ILE A 203 -11.32 8.71 -19.40
N GLY A 204 -10.59 9.83 -19.38
CA GLY A 204 -9.64 10.17 -20.44
C GLY A 204 -8.49 9.15 -20.56
N ARG A 205 -8.11 8.49 -19.46
CA ARG A 205 -7.11 7.41 -19.49
C ARG A 205 -7.71 6.10 -19.99
N GLU A 206 -8.89 5.72 -19.52
CA GLU A 206 -9.49 4.43 -19.91
C GLU A 206 -9.91 4.42 -21.40
N THR A 207 -10.42 5.54 -21.93
CA THR A 207 -10.75 5.67 -23.38
C THR A 207 -9.51 5.62 -24.28
N LYS A 208 -8.36 6.12 -23.82
CA LYS A 208 -7.11 5.99 -24.59
C LYS A 208 -6.63 4.54 -24.68
N LYS A 209 -6.71 3.79 -23.57
CA LYS A 209 -6.31 2.38 -23.54
C LYS A 209 -7.15 1.51 -24.46
N SER A 210 -8.47 1.75 -24.52
CA SER A 210 -9.34 1.01 -25.44
C SER A 210 -8.95 1.23 -26.90
N ASN A 211 -8.57 2.46 -27.25
CA ASN A 211 -8.17 2.81 -28.61
C ASN A 211 -6.79 2.24 -28.98
N GLU A 212 -5.91 2.07 -28.01
CA GLU A 212 -4.58 1.45 -28.19
C GLU A 212 -4.59 -0.09 -28.07
N GLY A 213 -5.77 -0.72 -27.97
CA GLY A 213 -5.90 -2.18 -27.87
C GLY A 213 -5.52 -2.76 -26.49
N HIS A 214 -5.24 -1.92 -25.51
CA HIS A 214 -4.97 -2.34 -24.13
C HIS A 214 -6.28 -2.59 -23.37
N LYS A 215 -6.72 -3.86 -23.31
CA LYS A 215 -7.87 -4.25 -22.50
C LYS A 215 -7.61 -4.05 -21.00
N THR A 216 -8.50 -3.30 -20.36
CA THR A 216 -8.59 -3.17 -18.91
C THR A 216 -9.05 -4.49 -18.28
N SER A 217 -8.69 -4.73 -17.02
CA SER A 217 -9.12 -5.95 -16.31
C SER A 217 -10.64 -6.01 -16.07
N TYR A 218 -11.31 -4.86 -16.18
CA TYR A 218 -12.75 -4.70 -16.00
C TYR A 218 -13.24 -3.62 -16.96
N GLU A 219 -14.53 -3.67 -17.30
CA GLU A 219 -15.21 -2.59 -18.00
C GLU A 219 -15.02 -1.25 -17.31
N THR A 220 -14.90 -0.19 -18.12
CA THR A 220 -14.79 1.19 -17.65
C THR A 220 -16.06 1.57 -16.92
N LEU A 221 -15.91 2.14 -15.71
CA LEU A 221 -17.03 2.63 -14.92
C LEU A 221 -17.67 3.84 -15.59
N ASN A 222 -18.99 3.97 -15.45
CA ASN A 222 -19.65 5.24 -15.73
C ASN A 222 -19.38 6.25 -14.60
N GLU A 223 -19.80 7.51 -14.78
CA GLU A 223 -19.52 8.58 -13.82
C GLU A 223 -20.12 8.31 -12.43
N GLU A 224 -21.36 7.83 -12.36
CA GLU A 224 -22.04 7.54 -11.11
C GLU A 224 -21.33 6.42 -10.33
N GLU A 225 -20.98 5.33 -11.02
CA GLU A 225 -20.24 4.20 -10.44
C GLU A 225 -18.85 4.61 -9.95
N TYR A 226 -18.15 5.45 -10.73
CA TYR A 226 -16.86 5.99 -10.34
C TYR A 226 -16.98 6.93 -9.13
N MET A 227 -18.02 7.77 -9.08
CA MET A 227 -18.23 8.69 -7.95
C MET A 227 -18.66 7.95 -6.69
N ASP A 228 -19.38 6.83 -6.80
CA ASP A 228 -19.63 5.92 -5.67
C ASP A 228 -18.31 5.35 -5.12
N MET A 229 -17.39 4.94 -6.00
CA MET A 229 -16.04 4.50 -5.59
C MET A 229 -15.29 5.62 -4.85
N VAL A 230 -15.29 6.85 -5.38
CA VAL A 230 -14.66 8.01 -4.72
C VAL A 230 -15.27 8.24 -3.33
N LYS A 231 -16.59 8.12 -3.21
CA LYS A 231 -17.32 8.23 -1.95
C LYS A 231 -16.89 7.15 -0.95
N MET A 232 -16.83 5.88 -1.37
CA MET A 232 -16.39 4.77 -0.52
C MET A 232 -14.97 4.95 -0.01
N PHE A 233 -14.07 5.41 -0.88
CA PHE A 233 -12.69 5.79 -0.53
C PHE A 233 -12.63 6.92 0.50
N LYS A 234 -13.63 7.80 0.56
CA LYS A 234 -13.69 8.91 1.52
C LYS A 234 -14.29 8.49 2.87
N GLU A 235 -15.35 7.70 2.84
CA GLU A 235 -16.10 7.29 4.04
C GLU A 235 -15.33 6.26 4.87
N HIS A 236 -14.49 5.44 4.25
CA HIS A 236 -13.81 4.32 4.90
C HIS A 236 -12.34 4.61 5.27
N GLN A 237 -11.89 5.86 5.19
CA GLN A 237 -10.50 6.26 5.50
C GLN A 237 -10.12 6.03 6.97
N ASN A 238 -11.10 5.84 7.85
CA ASN A 238 -10.90 5.55 9.27
C ASN A 238 -10.15 4.24 9.53
N ILE A 239 -10.00 3.40 8.52
CA ILE A 239 -9.14 2.21 8.53
C ILE A 239 -7.65 2.53 8.80
N TYR A 240 -7.23 3.77 8.51
CA TYR A 240 -5.89 4.27 8.85
C TYR A 240 -5.93 4.86 10.27
N GLU A 241 -5.37 4.15 11.25
CA GLU A 241 -5.54 4.48 12.67
C GLU A 241 -4.64 5.63 13.14
N ASN A 242 -3.45 5.77 12.54
CA ASN A 242 -2.46 6.76 12.98
C ASN A 242 -2.73 8.17 12.44
N LYS A 243 -3.60 8.91 13.14
CA LYS A 243 -3.95 10.31 12.80
C LYS A 243 -2.75 11.26 12.73
N GLY A 244 -1.65 10.94 13.43
CA GLY A 244 -0.41 11.73 13.41
C GLY A 244 0.27 11.67 12.04
N LYS A 245 0.42 10.46 11.51
CA LYS A 245 1.11 10.15 10.24
C LYS A 245 0.19 10.17 9.02
N TYR A 246 -1.12 10.21 9.21
CA TYR A 246 -2.12 10.36 8.15
C TYR A 246 -2.41 11.83 7.82
N LYS A 247 -2.43 12.18 6.53
CA LYS A 247 -2.84 13.51 6.03
C LYS A 247 -3.66 13.40 4.75
N ARG A 248 -4.69 14.24 4.66
CA ARG A 248 -5.44 14.47 3.41
C ARG A 248 -4.92 15.72 2.73
N ILE A 249 -4.65 15.62 1.43
CA ILE A 249 -4.15 16.75 0.64
C ILE A 249 -4.98 16.85 -0.63
N ARG A 250 -5.58 18.03 -0.81
CA ARG A 250 -6.20 18.41 -2.08
C ARG A 250 -5.13 18.87 -3.05
N ILE A 251 -5.14 18.27 -4.22
CA ILE A 251 -4.25 18.59 -5.33
C ILE A 251 -5.06 19.03 -6.55
N LYS A 252 -4.37 19.70 -7.47
CA LYS A 252 -4.83 20.02 -8.80
C LYS A 252 -3.87 19.39 -9.80
N ASN A 253 -4.28 19.32 -11.06
CA ASN A 253 -3.41 18.92 -12.17
C ASN A 253 -2.43 20.06 -12.52
N ASP A 254 -1.59 20.49 -11.57
CA ASP A 254 -0.61 21.56 -11.76
C ASP A 254 0.80 21.17 -11.27
N ASP A 255 1.82 21.91 -11.74
CA ASP A 255 3.23 21.65 -11.43
C ASP A 255 3.63 22.03 -9.98
N LYS A 256 2.67 22.49 -9.18
CA LYS A 256 2.91 22.97 -7.80
C LYS A 256 2.29 22.06 -6.75
N SER A 257 1.32 21.23 -7.12
CA SER A 257 0.57 20.40 -6.17
C SER A 257 1.45 19.33 -5.53
N TRP A 258 2.36 18.73 -6.28
CA TRP A 258 3.33 17.76 -5.73
C TRP A 258 4.22 18.39 -4.65
N LYS A 259 4.58 19.68 -4.76
CA LYS A 259 5.42 20.37 -3.76
C LYS A 259 4.74 20.44 -2.40
N LYS A 260 3.40 20.54 -2.35
CA LYS A 260 2.64 20.51 -1.10
C LYS A 260 2.70 19.13 -0.44
N VAL A 261 2.64 18.08 -1.25
CA VAL A 261 2.76 16.69 -0.79
C VAL A 261 4.17 16.43 -0.27
N TYR A 262 5.20 16.78 -1.05
CA TYR A 262 6.61 16.65 -0.66
C TYR A 262 6.89 17.33 0.68
N LYS A 263 6.55 18.62 0.84
CA LYS A 263 6.74 19.35 2.11
C LYS A 263 6.04 18.69 3.30
N ARG A 264 4.95 17.95 3.06
CA ARG A 264 4.24 17.25 4.14
C ARG A 264 4.91 15.94 4.50
N VAL A 265 5.43 15.22 3.51
CA VAL A 265 6.22 14.00 3.70
C VAL A 265 7.52 14.33 4.42
N GLU A 266 8.29 15.33 3.94
CA GLU A 266 9.53 15.82 4.55
C GLU A 266 9.36 16.05 6.07
N LYS A 267 8.36 16.88 6.46
CA LYS A 267 8.03 17.16 7.88
C LYS A 267 7.61 15.95 8.71
N LEU A 268 7.14 14.87 8.07
CA LEU A 268 6.70 13.65 8.76
C LEU A 268 7.83 12.62 8.85
N LEU A 269 8.88 12.76 8.04
CA LEU A 269 10.10 11.96 8.09
C LEU A 269 11.12 12.51 9.09
N GLU A 270 11.12 13.82 9.34
CA GLU A 270 12.00 14.51 10.31
C GLU A 270 11.66 14.25 11.80
N LYS A 271 10.65 13.41 12.11
CA LYS A 271 10.14 13.17 13.48
C LYS A 271 10.28 11.71 13.90
#